data_AF-A0A2T9YEV4-F1
#
_entry.id   AF-A0A2T9YEV4-F1
#
_cell.length_a   1.000
_cell.length_b   1.000
_cell.length_c   1.000
_cell.angle_alpha   90.00
_cell.angle_beta   90.00
_cell.angle_gamma   90.00
#
_symmetry.space_group_name_H-M   'P 1'
#
loop_
_entity.id
_entity.type
_entity.pdbx_description
1 polymer ?
#
loop_
_entity_poly.entity_id
_entity_poly.type
_entity_poly.pdbx_seq_one_letter_code
_entity_poly.pdbx_strand_id
1 'polypeptide(L)'
;MSNFVRRSAQRPFGLDFSKKTQAALSFFYRQESTLVAGKSELGPVKDDYFIPGRRGYSPEFEPPKGWTRAPKPKKGLQNPSDILPPSKDQLKELDPTKASPKAIYKQQLKKIRYQYYKEHVENAFQKDIVVKQKFEKIMLKEKQKVQEKAQQTKEYIKNIVKDPFSSYNVMNHEGTSLLGSIDSEDSKIQSEEFNQTEINNEIKAQETIAEPSVEVKDEIKVQETIAKPSVETNDEIKAQEPIDKNINQDTENNILLKPYKDLDPPKIQVFYPIEENRIAQEIRKNRRLEMIKNLKHERLCKLTELFHSTSTFVTFENLDEKIENFFEGIPVYFSGWDNLINMDSEGKLLPQFYDIQDRQNSLRNELEGTAGPDGQISFEKVMEYYNQKKSSAPETTQE
;
A
#
# COMPACT_ATOMS: atom_id res chain seq x y z
N MET A 1 19.05 -16.41 55.38
CA MET A 1 17.95 -17.13 54.70
C MET A 1 17.00 -16.10 54.11
N SER A 2 17.11 -15.81 52.80
CA SER A 2 16.16 -14.97 52.08
C SER A 2 16.17 -15.40 50.61
N ASN A 3 15.18 -16.20 50.22
CA ASN A 3 15.02 -16.69 48.86
C ASN A 3 14.37 -15.62 47.98
N PHE A 4 15.17 -14.96 47.15
CA PHE A 4 14.70 -14.01 46.15
C PHE A 4 14.37 -14.77 44.85
N VAL A 5 13.10 -15.13 44.68
CA VAL A 5 12.58 -15.78 43.48
C VAL A 5 12.41 -14.74 42.37
N ARG A 6 13.36 -14.70 41.42
CA ARG A 6 13.20 -13.92 40.18
C ARG A 6 12.25 -14.65 39.23
N ARG A 7 11.01 -14.16 39.10
CA ARG A 7 10.09 -14.55 38.03
C ARG A 7 10.52 -13.87 36.73
N SER A 8 11.09 -14.63 35.81
CA SER A 8 11.32 -14.21 34.43
C SER A 8 9.98 -14.22 33.67
N ALA A 9 9.41 -13.04 33.46
CA ALA A 9 8.28 -12.87 32.55
C ALA A 9 8.79 -12.94 31.10
N GLN A 10 8.62 -14.09 30.45
CA GLN A 10 8.76 -14.23 29.00
C GLN A 10 7.67 -13.36 28.32
N ARG A 11 8.07 -12.23 27.73
CA ARG A 11 7.20 -11.50 26.80
C ARG A 11 7.24 -12.19 25.44
N PRO A 12 6.09 -12.46 24.80
CA PRO A 12 6.08 -12.98 23.44
C PRO A 12 6.58 -11.90 22.47
N PHE A 13 7.68 -12.19 21.79
CA PHE A 13 8.19 -11.42 20.65
C PHE A 13 7.22 -11.55 19.46
N GLY A 14 6.11 -10.82 19.51
CA GLY A 14 5.27 -10.58 18.34
C GLY A 14 5.87 -9.45 17.53
N LEU A 15 6.73 -9.76 16.56
CA LEU A 15 7.20 -8.79 15.57
C LEU A 15 6.03 -8.38 14.66
N ASP A 16 5.46 -7.20 14.93
CA ASP A 16 4.44 -6.53 14.12
C ASP A 16 5.02 -6.01 12.79
N PHE A 17 5.39 -6.91 11.87
CA PHE A 17 5.76 -6.56 10.49
C PHE A 17 4.57 -6.06 9.63
N SER A 18 3.35 -6.18 10.16
CA SER A 18 2.08 -5.93 9.44
C SER A 18 1.82 -4.45 9.09
N LYS A 19 2.34 -3.50 9.86
CA LYS A 19 2.07 -2.07 9.64
C LYS A 19 2.96 -1.44 8.55
N LYS A 20 4.16 -1.98 8.31
CA LYS A 20 5.14 -1.42 7.35
C LYS A 20 4.78 -1.70 5.87
N THR A 21 4.20 -2.86 5.56
CA THR A 21 3.82 -3.18 4.16
C THR A 21 2.57 -2.43 3.69
N GLN A 22 1.64 -2.10 4.59
CA GLN A 22 0.46 -1.29 4.26
C GLN A 22 0.81 0.19 3.98
N ALA A 23 1.84 0.74 4.65
CA ALA A 23 2.33 2.09 4.37
C ALA A 23 3.05 2.19 3.00
N ALA A 24 3.83 1.18 2.62
CA ALA A 24 4.50 1.15 1.31
C ALA A 24 3.52 0.98 0.14
N LEU A 25 2.49 0.15 0.29
CA LEU A 25 1.46 -0.05 -0.75
C LEU A 25 0.52 1.16 -0.89
N SER A 26 0.21 1.87 0.19
CA SER A 26 -0.58 3.11 0.14
C SER A 26 0.19 4.30 -0.44
N PHE A 27 1.53 4.30 -0.35
CA PHE A 27 2.35 5.32 -1.02
C PHE A 27 2.43 5.11 -2.55
N PHE A 28 2.43 3.85 -3.01
CA PHE A 28 2.45 3.53 -4.45
C PHE A 28 1.09 3.78 -5.12
N TYR A 29 -0.04 3.41 -4.48
CA TYR A 29 -1.37 3.71 -5.03
C TYR A 29 -1.70 5.21 -5.07
N ARG A 30 -1.00 6.05 -4.28
CA ARG A 30 -1.29 7.49 -4.17
C ARG A 30 -0.47 8.36 -5.14
N GLN A 31 0.53 7.82 -5.83
CA GLN A 31 1.22 8.59 -6.89
C GLN A 31 0.46 8.57 -8.23
N GLU A 32 -0.37 7.56 -8.50
CA GLU A 32 -0.97 7.37 -9.82
C GLU A 32 -2.47 7.72 -9.91
N SER A 33 -3.15 7.98 -8.78
CA SER A 33 -4.51 8.55 -8.80
C SER A 33 -4.55 9.99 -9.34
N THR A 34 -3.41 10.56 -9.76
CA THR A 34 -3.32 11.85 -10.45
C THR A 34 -3.06 11.73 -11.96
N LEU A 35 -2.83 10.51 -12.47
CA LEU A 35 -2.50 10.29 -13.90
C LEU A 35 -3.65 9.66 -14.71
N VAL A 36 -4.73 9.21 -14.06
CA VAL A 36 -5.98 8.77 -14.73
C VAL A 36 -7.03 9.90 -14.71
N ALA A 37 -6.60 11.16 -14.59
CA ALA A 37 -7.43 12.28 -14.98
C ALA A 37 -7.48 12.30 -16.51
N GLY A 38 -8.43 11.54 -17.06
CA GLY A 38 -8.78 11.59 -18.46
C GLY A 38 -8.94 13.04 -18.90
N LYS A 39 -8.48 13.33 -20.12
CA LYS A 39 -8.84 14.51 -20.91
C LYS A 39 -10.37 14.60 -20.97
N SER A 40 -10.98 15.16 -19.95
CA SER A 40 -12.37 15.54 -19.95
C SER A 40 -12.37 17.02 -20.31
N GLU A 41 -13.04 17.35 -21.41
CA GLU A 41 -13.23 18.69 -21.94
C GLU A 41 -14.22 19.50 -21.07
N LEU A 42 -14.09 19.40 -19.74
CA LEU A 42 -14.99 20.01 -18.76
C LEU A 42 -14.39 21.28 -18.18
N GLY A 43 -14.47 22.37 -18.95
CA GLY A 43 -14.37 23.75 -18.47
C GLY A 43 -13.05 24.16 -17.78
N PRO A 44 -12.87 25.44 -17.44
CA PRO A 44 -11.77 25.87 -16.60
C PRO A 44 -11.94 25.23 -15.22
N VAL A 45 -11.22 24.14 -14.98
CA VAL A 45 -11.10 23.50 -13.67
C VAL A 45 -10.63 24.58 -12.71
N LYS A 46 -11.44 24.88 -11.68
CA LYS A 46 -11.05 25.83 -10.63
C LYS A 46 -9.74 25.33 -10.01
N ASP A 47 -8.69 26.13 -10.17
CA ASP A 47 -7.29 25.85 -9.77
C ASP A 47 -7.10 25.83 -8.24
N ASP A 48 -7.98 25.15 -7.50
CA ASP A 48 -7.87 25.01 -6.06
C ASP A 48 -7.01 23.80 -5.73
N TYR A 49 -5.72 23.88 -6.10
CA TYR A 49 -4.69 22.87 -5.77
C TYR A 49 -4.25 22.96 -4.29
N PHE A 50 -5.15 23.40 -3.41
CA PHE A 50 -4.91 23.49 -1.98
C PHE A 50 -5.22 22.15 -1.30
N ILE A 51 -4.19 21.57 -0.70
CA ILE A 51 -4.32 20.43 0.20
C ILE A 51 -3.89 20.92 1.58
N PRO A 52 -4.82 21.09 2.54
CA PRO A 52 -4.51 21.57 3.89
C PRO A 52 -3.33 20.82 4.50
N GLY A 53 -2.31 21.56 4.95
CA GLY A 53 -1.10 21.01 5.57
C GLY A 53 -0.15 20.26 4.65
N ARG A 54 -0.35 20.29 3.32
CA ARG A 54 0.56 19.63 2.36
C ARG A 54 1.09 20.55 1.28
N ARG A 55 0.21 21.17 0.47
CA ARG A 55 0.61 21.89 -0.76
C ARG A 55 -0.43 22.95 -1.12
N GLY A 56 0.03 23.96 -1.85
CA GLY A 56 -0.79 25.06 -2.34
C GLY A 56 -0.97 26.17 -1.30
N TYR A 57 -1.34 27.35 -1.78
CA TYR A 57 -1.83 28.42 -0.93
C TYR A 57 -3.30 28.14 -0.63
N SER A 58 -3.76 28.48 0.58
CA SER A 58 -5.19 28.41 0.91
C SER A 58 -5.97 29.23 -0.12
N PRO A 59 -7.19 28.80 -0.52
CA PRO A 59 -8.02 29.55 -1.46
C PRO A 59 -8.27 31.00 -1.04
N GLU A 60 -8.23 31.26 0.27
CA GLU A 60 -8.42 32.59 0.87
C GLU A 60 -7.21 33.53 0.75
N PHE A 61 -6.03 32.98 0.43
CA PHE A 61 -4.79 33.75 0.35
C PHE A 61 -4.25 33.70 -1.07
N GLU A 62 -4.05 34.88 -1.67
CA GLU A 62 -3.39 34.96 -2.97
C GLU A 62 -1.93 34.51 -2.85
N PRO A 63 -1.39 33.78 -3.86
CA PRO A 63 0.02 33.45 -3.86
C PRO A 63 0.85 34.74 -3.94
N PRO A 64 2.07 34.77 -3.37
CA PRO A 64 2.99 35.89 -3.54
C PRO A 64 3.19 36.24 -5.01
N LYS A 65 3.35 37.53 -5.31
CA LYS A 65 3.52 38.04 -6.68
C LYS A 65 4.62 37.26 -7.42
N GLY A 66 4.28 36.67 -8.56
CA GLY A 66 5.19 35.86 -9.39
C GLY A 66 5.16 34.35 -9.12
N TRP A 67 4.37 33.88 -8.15
CA TRP A 67 4.16 32.45 -7.90
C TRP A 67 2.89 31.96 -8.60
N THR A 68 2.96 30.80 -9.26
CA THR A 68 1.79 30.15 -9.85
C THR A 68 1.01 29.42 -8.77
N ARG A 69 -0.33 29.58 -8.74
CA ARG A 69 -1.21 28.83 -7.79
C ARG A 69 -1.07 27.33 -7.98
N ALA A 70 -1.02 26.90 -9.24
CA ALA A 70 -0.79 25.51 -9.58
C ALA A 70 0.71 25.17 -9.49
N PRO A 71 1.07 24.00 -8.93
CA PRO A 71 2.43 23.50 -9.02
C PRO A 71 2.79 23.28 -10.50
N LYS A 72 4.04 23.54 -10.86
CA LYS A 72 4.52 23.26 -12.22
C LYS A 72 4.26 21.78 -12.53
N PRO A 73 3.66 21.43 -13.68
CA PRO A 73 3.46 20.03 -14.04
C PRO A 73 4.82 19.32 -14.01
N LYS A 74 4.85 18.12 -13.44
CA LYS A 74 6.08 17.32 -13.43
C LYS A 74 6.48 17.09 -14.88
N LYS A 75 7.72 17.42 -15.24
CA LYS A 75 8.26 17.10 -16.56
C LYS A 75 8.17 15.58 -16.73
N GLY A 76 7.62 15.13 -17.86
CA GLY A 76 7.61 13.71 -18.22
C GLY A 76 9.04 13.17 -18.26
N LEU A 77 9.17 11.86 -18.04
CA LEU A 77 10.46 11.20 -18.14
C LEU A 77 10.98 11.32 -19.57
N GLN A 78 12.23 11.75 -19.74
CA GLN A 78 12.84 11.87 -21.06
C GLN A 78 13.13 10.48 -21.63
N ASN A 79 12.89 10.28 -22.92
CA ASN A 79 13.29 9.04 -23.57
C ASN A 79 14.83 8.99 -23.66
N PRO A 80 15.43 7.80 -23.56
CA PRO A 80 16.89 7.65 -23.71
C PRO A 80 17.38 8.10 -25.09
N SER A 81 16.53 8.07 -26.13
CA SER A 81 16.81 8.60 -27.47
C SER A 81 16.91 10.12 -27.53
N ASP A 82 16.24 10.83 -26.61
CA ASP A 82 16.10 12.28 -26.64
C ASP A 82 17.23 12.97 -25.84
N ILE A 83 18.12 12.17 -25.24
CA ILE A 83 19.30 12.67 -24.54
C ILE A 83 20.23 13.29 -25.58
N LEU A 84 20.49 14.59 -25.43
CA LEU A 84 21.42 15.30 -26.30
C LEU A 84 22.82 14.64 -26.25
N PRO A 85 23.50 14.51 -27.40
CA PRO A 85 24.86 13.98 -27.42
C PRO A 85 25.79 14.84 -26.58
N PRO A 86 26.92 14.29 -26.10
CA PRO A 86 27.87 15.06 -25.29
C PRO A 86 28.32 16.29 -26.08
N SER A 87 28.45 17.41 -25.39
CA SER A 87 28.93 18.68 -25.98
C SER A 87 30.29 18.47 -26.66
N LYS A 88 30.58 19.23 -27.71
CA LYS A 88 31.86 19.15 -28.45
C LYS A 88 33.08 19.29 -27.51
N ASP A 89 32.96 20.11 -26.47
CA ASP A 89 34.00 20.32 -25.44
C ASP A 89 34.24 19.09 -24.55
N GLN A 90 33.22 18.24 -24.35
CA GLN A 90 33.38 16.98 -23.61
C GLN A 90 34.13 15.93 -24.45
N LEU A 91 33.94 15.96 -25.77
CA LEU A 91 34.58 15.04 -26.72
C LEU A 91 36.05 15.41 -27.00
N LYS A 92 36.40 16.70 -26.95
CA LYS A 92 37.76 17.17 -27.26
C LYS A 92 38.75 16.72 -26.19
N GLU A 93 39.60 15.74 -26.47
CA GLU A 93 40.66 15.33 -25.57
C GLU A 93 41.67 16.47 -25.38
N LEU A 94 41.97 16.80 -24.12
CA LEU A 94 42.98 17.79 -23.79
C LEU A 94 44.36 17.14 -23.81
N ASP A 95 45.30 17.71 -24.56
CA ASP A 95 46.70 17.28 -24.56
C ASP A 95 47.28 17.33 -23.13
N PRO A 96 47.79 16.22 -22.55
CA PRO A 96 48.27 16.20 -21.18
C PRO A 96 49.52 17.07 -20.97
N THR A 97 50.24 17.37 -22.05
CA THR A 97 51.46 18.22 -22.03
C THR A 97 51.15 19.71 -22.01
N LYS A 98 50.00 20.13 -22.54
CA LYS A 98 49.62 21.55 -22.65
C LYS A 98 48.57 21.97 -21.64
N ALA A 99 47.71 21.04 -21.22
CA ALA A 99 46.62 21.34 -20.31
C ALA A 99 47.04 21.22 -18.84
N SER A 100 46.55 22.13 -18.00
CA SER A 100 46.75 22.00 -16.54
C SER A 100 46.12 20.69 -16.01
N PRO A 101 46.73 20.00 -15.03
CA PRO A 101 46.16 18.78 -14.44
C PRO A 101 44.73 18.96 -13.92
N LYS A 102 44.42 20.15 -13.40
CA LYS A 102 43.08 20.53 -12.93
C LYS A 102 42.05 20.55 -14.06
N ALA A 103 42.43 21.00 -15.26
CA ALA A 103 41.56 21.02 -16.43
C ALA A 103 41.26 19.59 -16.92
N ILE A 104 42.28 18.74 -16.95
CA ILE A 104 42.15 17.31 -17.31
C ILE A 104 41.16 16.63 -16.34
N TYR A 105 41.34 16.81 -15.03
CA TYR A 105 40.45 16.26 -14.03
C TYR A 105 39.00 16.75 -14.17
N LYS A 106 38.81 18.07 -14.40
CA LYS A 106 37.47 18.62 -14.66
C LYS A 106 36.83 18.01 -15.91
N GLN A 107 37.60 17.74 -16.95
CA GLN A 107 37.10 17.09 -18.16
C GLN A 107 36.70 15.63 -17.88
N GLN A 108 37.53 14.87 -17.15
CA GLN A 108 37.20 13.51 -16.72
C GLN A 108 35.89 13.48 -15.91
N LEU A 109 35.73 14.40 -14.95
CA LEU A 109 34.49 14.52 -14.19
C LEU A 109 33.28 14.85 -15.06
N LYS A 110 33.43 15.70 -16.08
CA LYS A 110 32.34 15.99 -17.03
C LYS A 110 31.94 14.75 -17.83
N LYS A 111 32.91 13.94 -18.29
CA LYS A 111 32.65 12.67 -18.99
C LYS A 111 31.90 11.69 -18.09
N ILE A 112 32.38 11.51 -16.86
CA ILE A 112 31.75 10.63 -15.85
C ILE A 112 30.31 11.08 -15.56
N ARG A 113 30.07 12.38 -15.29
CA ARG A 113 28.72 12.89 -15.02
C ARG A 113 27.75 12.66 -16.18
N TYR A 114 28.21 12.81 -17.43
CA TYR A 114 27.38 12.53 -18.60
C TYR A 114 27.02 11.04 -18.70
N GLN A 115 27.98 10.14 -18.46
CA GLN A 115 27.72 8.70 -18.42
C GLN A 115 26.68 8.34 -17.35
N TYR A 116 26.87 8.81 -16.11
CA TYR A 116 25.91 8.61 -15.02
C TYR A 116 24.52 9.15 -15.35
N TYR A 117 24.44 10.32 -15.98
CA TYR A 117 23.16 10.89 -16.38
C TYR A 117 22.45 10.03 -17.44
N LYS A 118 23.20 9.53 -18.44
CA LYS A 118 22.67 8.63 -19.46
C LYS A 118 22.13 7.34 -18.84
N GLU A 119 22.92 6.68 -18.00
CA GLU A 119 22.51 5.47 -17.29
C GLU A 119 21.32 5.71 -16.35
N HIS A 120 21.28 6.85 -15.67
CA HIS A 120 20.16 7.20 -14.79
C HIS A 120 18.84 7.36 -15.58
N VAL A 121 18.87 8.03 -16.74
CA VAL A 121 17.67 8.19 -17.59
C VAL A 121 17.23 6.84 -18.15
N GLU A 122 18.17 6.02 -18.61
CA GLU A 122 17.88 4.67 -19.13
C GLU A 122 17.25 3.77 -18.05
N ASN A 123 17.83 3.74 -16.85
CA ASN A 123 17.31 2.99 -15.72
C ASN A 123 15.92 3.48 -15.29
N ALA A 124 15.69 4.80 -15.31
CA ALA A 124 14.38 5.36 -15.01
C ALA A 124 13.35 4.95 -16.07
N PHE A 125 13.73 4.95 -17.34
CA PHE A 125 12.87 4.56 -18.46
C PHE A 125 12.49 3.07 -18.39
N GLN A 126 13.45 2.20 -18.08
CA GLN A 126 13.18 0.78 -17.85
C GLN A 126 12.21 0.55 -16.68
N LYS A 127 12.38 1.30 -15.58
CA LYS A 127 11.44 1.24 -14.44
C LYS A 127 10.03 1.66 -14.86
N ASP A 128 9.90 2.72 -15.66
CA ASP A 128 8.60 3.20 -16.15
C ASP A 128 7.91 2.16 -17.05
N ILE A 129 8.66 1.49 -17.94
CA ILE A 129 8.13 0.39 -18.75
C ILE A 129 7.61 -0.75 -17.86
N VAL A 130 8.38 -1.17 -16.85
CA VAL A 130 7.98 -2.25 -15.94
C VAL A 130 6.72 -1.87 -15.16
N VAL A 131 6.61 -0.61 -14.73
CA VAL A 131 5.42 -0.09 -14.03
C VAL A 131 4.21 -0.11 -14.96
N LYS A 132 4.32 0.40 -16.19
CA LYS A 132 3.25 0.38 -17.19
C LYS A 132 2.76 -1.04 -17.49
N GLN A 133 3.67 -1.99 -17.70
CA GLN A 133 3.32 -3.40 -17.91
C GLN A 133 2.59 -4.02 -16.72
N LYS A 134 3.00 -3.68 -15.48
CA LYS A 134 2.31 -4.14 -14.27
C LYS A 134 0.90 -3.55 -14.19
N PHE A 135 0.76 -2.27 -14.51
CA PHE A 135 -0.51 -1.57 -14.52
C PHE A 135 -1.48 -2.17 -15.54
N GLU A 136 -1.03 -2.41 -16.78
CA GLU A 136 -1.82 -3.07 -17.82
C GLU A 136 -2.30 -4.45 -17.39
N LYS A 137 -1.45 -5.24 -16.74
CA LYS A 137 -1.84 -6.56 -16.18
C LYS A 137 -2.89 -6.45 -15.08
N ILE A 138 -2.84 -5.42 -14.24
CA ILE A 138 -3.83 -5.18 -13.20
C ILE A 138 -5.17 -4.80 -13.85
N MET A 139 -5.16 -3.85 -14.78
CA MET A 139 -6.36 -3.40 -15.50
C MET A 139 -7.03 -4.55 -16.27
N LEU A 140 -6.25 -5.41 -16.93
CA LEU A 140 -6.78 -6.58 -17.62
C LEU A 140 -7.45 -7.56 -16.66
N LYS A 141 -6.83 -7.84 -15.51
CA LYS A 141 -7.41 -8.70 -14.47
C LYS A 141 -8.69 -8.12 -13.88
N GLU A 142 -8.75 -6.81 -13.68
CA GLU A 142 -9.95 -6.13 -13.20
C GLU A 142 -11.08 -6.23 -14.23
N LYS A 143 -10.78 -6.02 -15.52
CA LYS A 143 -11.74 -6.20 -16.61
C LYS A 143 -12.28 -7.63 -16.67
N GLN A 144 -11.41 -8.64 -16.54
CA GLN A 144 -11.81 -10.06 -16.48
C GLN A 144 -12.73 -10.33 -15.29
N LYS A 145 -12.39 -9.85 -14.09
CA LYS A 145 -13.25 -10.01 -12.90
C LYS A 145 -14.62 -9.36 -13.06
N VAL A 146 -14.69 -8.19 -13.68
CA VAL A 146 -15.97 -7.52 -13.96
C VAL A 146 -16.80 -8.34 -14.96
N GLN A 147 -16.16 -8.88 -16.00
CA GLN A 147 -16.84 -9.75 -16.97
C GLN A 147 -17.33 -11.06 -16.35
N GLU A 148 -16.50 -11.72 -15.53
CA GLU A 148 -16.89 -12.94 -14.79
C GLU A 148 -18.08 -12.67 -13.86
N LYS A 149 -18.06 -11.57 -13.11
CA LYS A 149 -19.20 -11.16 -12.27
C LYS A 149 -20.45 -10.90 -13.10
N ALA A 150 -20.32 -10.22 -14.24
CA ALA A 150 -21.45 -9.99 -15.13
C ALA A 150 -22.03 -11.32 -15.65
N GLN A 151 -21.19 -12.28 -16.03
CA GLN A 151 -21.64 -13.62 -16.43
C GLN A 151 -22.33 -14.36 -15.28
N GLN A 152 -21.75 -14.37 -14.09
CA GLN A 152 -22.37 -14.97 -12.90
C GLN A 152 -23.73 -14.35 -12.58
N THR A 153 -23.86 -13.02 -12.71
CA THR A 153 -25.15 -12.37 -12.50
C THR A 153 -26.18 -12.77 -13.57
N LYS A 154 -25.77 -12.91 -14.83
CA LYS A 154 -26.64 -13.40 -15.91
C LYS A 154 -27.10 -14.83 -15.68
N GLU A 155 -26.19 -15.72 -15.28
CA GLU A 155 -26.52 -17.11 -14.96
C GLU A 155 -27.45 -17.20 -13.75
N TYR A 156 -27.20 -16.42 -12.71
CA TYR A 156 -28.04 -16.34 -11.52
C TYR A 156 -29.47 -15.90 -11.89
N ILE A 157 -29.61 -14.82 -12.66
CA ILE A 157 -30.91 -14.33 -13.15
C ILE A 157 -31.60 -15.43 -13.99
N LYS A 158 -30.87 -16.08 -14.90
CA LYS A 158 -31.41 -17.17 -15.72
C LYS A 158 -31.94 -18.33 -14.87
N ASN A 159 -31.22 -18.68 -13.80
CA ASN A 159 -31.63 -19.73 -12.87
C ASN A 159 -32.85 -19.32 -12.05
N ILE A 160 -32.93 -18.07 -11.57
CA ILE A 160 -34.11 -17.52 -10.88
C ILE A 160 -35.34 -17.57 -11.79
N VAL A 161 -35.22 -17.09 -13.02
CA VAL A 161 -36.34 -17.05 -13.97
C VAL A 161 -36.84 -18.47 -14.31
N LYS A 162 -35.92 -19.44 -14.40
CA LYS A 162 -36.27 -20.84 -14.68
C LYS A 162 -36.93 -21.56 -13.48
N ASP A 163 -36.62 -21.14 -12.25
CA ASP A 163 -37.17 -21.77 -11.05
C ASP A 163 -38.61 -21.29 -10.81
N PRO A 164 -39.63 -22.17 -10.90
CA PRO A 164 -41.03 -21.80 -10.73
C PRO A 164 -41.34 -21.31 -9.30
N PHE A 165 -40.50 -21.63 -8.31
CA PHE A 165 -40.68 -21.20 -6.93
C PHE A 165 -39.78 -20.02 -6.53
N SER A 166 -39.08 -19.42 -7.49
CA SER A 166 -38.26 -18.24 -7.19
C SER A 166 -39.14 -17.06 -6.79
N SER A 167 -38.61 -16.19 -5.92
CA SER A 167 -39.33 -14.99 -5.48
C SER A 167 -39.77 -14.09 -6.65
N TYR A 168 -39.07 -14.15 -7.78
CA TYR A 168 -39.42 -13.39 -8.98
C TYR A 168 -40.67 -13.93 -9.68
N ASN A 169 -40.90 -15.25 -9.63
CA ASN A 169 -42.05 -15.91 -10.25
C ASN A 169 -43.25 -16.06 -9.30
N VAL A 170 -43.04 -15.96 -7.98
CA VAL A 170 -44.07 -16.11 -6.95
C VAL A 170 -44.76 -14.78 -6.59
N MET A 171 -44.19 -13.65 -7.00
CA MET A 171 -44.72 -12.31 -6.74
C MET A 171 -45.61 -11.84 -7.90
N ASN A 172 -46.78 -11.29 -7.59
CA ASN A 172 -47.58 -10.54 -8.56
C ASN A 172 -46.86 -9.22 -8.93
N HIS A 173 -47.31 -8.57 -10.01
CA HIS A 173 -46.82 -7.24 -10.42
C HIS A 173 -47.02 -6.16 -9.34
N GLU A 174 -47.92 -6.40 -8.38
CA GLU A 174 -48.15 -5.56 -7.19
C GLU A 174 -47.17 -5.83 -6.04
N GLY A 175 -46.24 -6.79 -6.19
CA GLY A 175 -45.26 -7.15 -5.16
C GLY A 175 -45.83 -7.98 -4.01
N THR A 176 -47.07 -8.48 -4.14
CA THR A 176 -47.69 -9.39 -3.17
C THR A 176 -47.37 -10.84 -3.53
N SER A 177 -46.95 -11.63 -2.53
CA SER A 177 -46.67 -13.07 -2.71
C SER A 177 -47.98 -13.83 -2.90
N LEU A 178 -48.09 -14.58 -4.00
CA LEU A 178 -49.24 -15.47 -4.28
C LEU A 178 -49.46 -16.53 -3.18
N LEU A 179 -48.44 -16.82 -2.37
CA LEU A 179 -48.54 -17.75 -1.24
C LEU A 179 -49.14 -17.11 0.02
N GLY A 180 -49.14 -15.78 0.12
CA GLY A 180 -49.59 -15.04 1.30
C GLY A 180 -51.10 -14.82 1.38
N SER A 181 -51.85 -15.07 0.29
CA SER A 181 -53.30 -14.83 0.23
C SER A 181 -54.14 -16.09 0.49
N ILE A 182 -53.54 -17.20 0.91
CA ILE A 182 -54.27 -18.39 1.35
C ILE A 182 -54.73 -18.18 2.79
N ASP A 183 -55.58 -17.19 3.00
CA ASP A 183 -56.50 -17.21 4.14
C ASP A 183 -57.71 -18.05 3.71
N SER A 184 -57.76 -19.22 4.34
CA SER A 184 -58.94 -20.02 4.70
C SER A 184 -60.31 -19.48 4.26
N GLU A 185 -61.02 -20.38 3.57
CA GLU A 185 -62.47 -20.43 3.30
C GLU A 185 -62.94 -19.94 1.92
N ASP A 186 -63.37 -20.93 1.13
CA ASP A 186 -64.33 -20.89 0.04
C ASP A 186 -64.14 -19.84 -1.07
N SER A 187 -63.38 -20.21 -2.12
CA SER A 187 -63.67 -19.64 -3.44
C SER A 187 -63.46 -20.65 -4.57
N LYS A 188 -64.55 -20.81 -5.30
CA LYS A 188 -64.69 -21.66 -6.49
C LYS A 188 -63.71 -21.27 -7.57
N ILE A 189 -62.99 -22.30 -8.01
CA ILE A 189 -62.37 -22.50 -9.31
C ILE A 189 -63.13 -21.76 -10.44
N GLN A 190 -62.51 -20.72 -10.99
CA GLN A 190 -62.67 -20.35 -12.40
C GLN A 190 -61.28 -20.41 -13.03
N SER A 191 -61.05 -21.49 -13.77
CA SER A 191 -59.90 -21.68 -14.64
C SER A 191 -60.07 -20.81 -15.88
N GLU A 192 -59.47 -19.62 -15.88
CA GLU A 192 -59.23 -18.86 -17.11
C GLU A 192 -57.89 -19.28 -17.71
N GLU A 193 -57.95 -19.80 -18.94
CA GLU A 193 -56.81 -20.15 -19.78
C GLU A 193 -55.96 -18.89 -20.04
N PHE A 194 -54.88 -18.73 -19.27
CA PHE A 194 -53.90 -17.68 -19.49
C PHE A 194 -53.04 -18.04 -20.71
N ASN A 195 -53.27 -17.31 -21.81
CA ASN A 195 -52.58 -17.43 -23.08
C ASN A 195 -51.06 -17.26 -22.94
N GLN A 196 -50.31 -18.37 -23.07
CA GLN A 196 -48.84 -18.42 -23.05
C GLN A 196 -48.16 -17.84 -24.31
N THR A 197 -48.90 -17.14 -25.18
CA THR A 197 -48.39 -16.66 -26.48
C THR A 197 -47.76 -15.27 -26.42
N GLU A 198 -48.00 -14.45 -25.40
CA GLU A 198 -47.47 -13.08 -25.35
C GLU A 198 -46.05 -12.99 -24.76
N ILE A 199 -45.67 -13.87 -23.83
CA ILE A 199 -44.37 -13.82 -23.15
C ILE A 199 -43.20 -14.20 -24.09
N ASN A 200 -43.46 -15.01 -25.14
CA ASN A 200 -42.42 -15.42 -26.09
C ASN A 200 -42.04 -14.32 -27.11
N ASN A 201 -42.85 -13.27 -27.26
CA ASN A 201 -42.56 -12.17 -28.19
C ASN A 201 -41.70 -11.07 -27.56
N GLU A 202 -41.71 -10.93 -26.23
CA GLU A 202 -40.95 -9.89 -25.54
C GLU A 202 -39.47 -10.25 -25.35
N ILE A 203 -39.14 -11.54 -25.27
CA ILE A 203 -37.76 -12.02 -25.16
C ILE A 203 -36.99 -11.88 -26.49
N LYS A 204 -37.68 -11.95 -27.64
CA LYS A 204 -37.05 -11.76 -28.97
C LYS A 204 -36.73 -10.30 -29.30
N ALA A 205 -37.33 -9.33 -28.62
CA ALA A 205 -37.09 -7.91 -28.88
C ALA A 205 -35.82 -7.37 -28.21
N GLN A 206 -35.24 -8.09 -27.23
CA GLN A 206 -34.05 -7.64 -26.48
C GLN A 206 -32.74 -8.30 -26.93
N GLU A 207 -32.77 -9.26 -27.85
CA GLU A 207 -31.58 -10.00 -28.30
C GLU A 207 -30.93 -9.42 -29.59
N THR A 208 -31.41 -8.27 -30.10
CA THR A 208 -30.89 -7.63 -31.32
C THR A 208 -29.89 -6.49 -31.09
N ILE A 209 -29.43 -6.27 -29.86
CA ILE A 209 -28.43 -5.22 -29.56
C ILE A 209 -27.28 -5.83 -28.76
N ALA A 210 -26.30 -6.43 -29.46
CA ALA A 210 -24.86 -6.42 -29.13
C ALA A 210 -24.11 -7.64 -29.72
N GLU A 211 -23.96 -7.68 -31.04
CA GLU A 211 -22.76 -8.27 -31.65
C GLU A 211 -21.87 -7.12 -32.13
N PRO A 212 -20.65 -6.94 -31.60
CA PRO A 212 -19.65 -6.14 -32.29
C PRO A 212 -18.84 -7.06 -33.21
N SER A 213 -19.25 -7.11 -34.48
CA SER A 213 -18.34 -7.44 -35.56
C SER A 213 -17.34 -6.30 -35.73
N VAL A 214 -16.08 -6.69 -35.88
CA VAL A 214 -14.92 -5.82 -36.09
C VAL A 214 -14.96 -5.34 -37.55
N GLU A 215 -14.93 -4.02 -37.78
CA GLU A 215 -13.97 -3.33 -38.69
C GLU A 215 -14.32 -1.83 -38.92
N VAL A 216 -13.36 -0.97 -38.52
CA VAL A 216 -12.84 0.22 -39.24
C VAL A 216 -13.70 1.49 -39.42
N LYS A 217 -13.21 2.56 -38.75
CA LYS A 217 -13.14 4.01 -39.09
C LYS A 217 -14.27 4.99 -38.76
N ASP A 218 -13.76 6.09 -38.19
CA ASP A 218 -14.16 7.49 -38.20
C ASP A 218 -15.28 8.00 -37.27
N GLU A 219 -14.88 9.09 -36.60
CA GLU A 219 -15.58 10.14 -35.87
C GLU A 219 -17.12 10.11 -35.88
N ILE A 220 -17.76 10.32 -34.71
CA ILE A 220 -18.83 11.32 -34.50
C ILE A 220 -19.28 11.36 -33.03
N LYS A 221 -19.49 12.59 -32.56
CA LYS A 221 -20.09 13.06 -31.30
C LYS A 221 -21.35 12.30 -30.88
N VAL A 222 -21.49 12.04 -29.58
CA VAL A 222 -22.79 11.74 -28.94
C VAL A 222 -22.96 12.58 -27.67
N GLN A 223 -24.08 13.28 -27.61
CA GLN A 223 -24.58 14.07 -26.49
C GLN A 223 -25.17 13.13 -25.42
N GLU A 224 -24.83 13.37 -24.15
CA GLU A 224 -25.31 12.58 -23.02
C GLU A 224 -26.42 13.36 -22.27
N THR A 225 -27.66 12.92 -22.39
CA THR A 225 -28.78 13.32 -21.53
C THR A 225 -29.00 12.25 -20.48
N ILE A 226 -28.65 12.53 -19.21
CA ILE A 226 -28.92 11.62 -18.07
C ILE A 226 -29.93 12.30 -17.15
N ALA A 227 -31.15 11.75 -17.14
CA ALA A 227 -32.18 12.01 -16.14
C ALA A 227 -31.86 11.22 -14.86
N LYS A 228 -31.94 11.90 -13.71
CA LYS A 228 -31.83 11.32 -12.36
C LYS A 228 -33.17 10.71 -11.94
N PRO A 229 -33.19 9.53 -11.30
CA PRO A 229 -34.27 9.16 -10.40
C PRO A 229 -33.86 9.41 -8.93
N SER A 230 -34.67 10.20 -8.26
CA SER A 230 -34.75 10.34 -6.80
C SER A 230 -35.39 9.08 -6.20
N VAL A 231 -34.74 8.46 -5.23
CA VAL A 231 -35.34 7.42 -4.39
C VAL A 231 -35.34 7.92 -2.96
N GLU A 232 -36.54 8.23 -2.49
CA GLU A 232 -36.90 8.40 -1.09
C GLU A 232 -36.92 7.01 -0.44
N THR A 233 -36.21 6.84 0.66
CA THR A 233 -36.50 5.76 1.61
C THR A 233 -36.66 6.37 2.99
N ASN A 234 -37.93 6.43 3.39
CA ASN A 234 -38.34 6.26 4.78
C ASN A 234 -37.76 4.94 5.28
N ASP A 235 -37.25 4.91 6.52
CA ASP A 235 -37.52 3.80 7.45
C ASP A 235 -36.99 4.09 8.87
N GLU A 236 -37.96 4.04 9.77
CA GLU A 236 -37.96 3.35 11.06
C GLU A 236 -36.90 3.69 12.12
N ILE A 237 -37.36 4.60 12.97
CA ILE A 237 -37.02 4.81 14.38
C ILE A 237 -36.99 3.47 15.14
N LYS A 238 -35.81 3.01 15.56
CA LYS A 238 -35.67 2.05 16.66
C LYS A 238 -35.33 2.75 17.96
N ALA A 239 -36.14 2.43 18.96
CA ALA A 239 -36.20 2.96 20.30
C ALA A 239 -34.82 3.06 20.98
N GLN A 240 -34.52 4.26 21.47
CA GLN A 240 -33.48 4.50 22.46
C GLN A 240 -34.10 4.32 23.85
N GLU A 241 -33.49 3.47 24.66
CA GLU A 241 -33.80 3.32 26.08
C GLU A 241 -33.50 4.63 26.83
N PRO A 242 -34.35 5.07 27.77
CA PRO A 242 -34.09 6.27 28.56
C PRO A 242 -32.98 5.99 29.57
N ILE A 243 -31.80 6.56 29.32
CA ILE A 243 -30.73 6.65 30.33
C ILE A 243 -31.11 7.81 31.25
N ASP A 244 -31.65 7.50 32.42
CA ASP A 244 -31.91 8.44 33.51
C ASP A 244 -30.61 9.12 33.95
N LYS A 245 -30.32 10.27 33.36
CA LYS A 245 -29.27 11.18 33.81
C LYS A 245 -29.90 12.23 34.70
N ASN A 246 -29.99 11.90 35.98
CA ASN A 246 -30.20 12.86 37.06
C ASN A 246 -28.89 13.66 37.24
N ILE A 247 -28.71 14.68 36.40
CA ILE A 247 -27.57 15.60 36.44
C ILE A 247 -27.93 16.73 37.40
N ASN A 248 -27.33 16.68 38.58
CA ASN A 248 -27.32 17.78 39.54
C ASN A 248 -26.75 19.04 38.87
N GLN A 249 -27.59 20.07 38.71
CA GLN A 249 -27.26 21.37 38.10
C GLN A 249 -26.25 22.20 38.90
N ASP A 250 -25.80 21.75 40.08
CA ASP A 250 -24.90 22.50 40.96
C ASP A 250 -23.40 22.40 40.61
N THR A 251 -23.03 21.77 39.48
CA THR A 251 -21.62 21.57 39.12
C THR A 251 -21.11 22.40 37.93
N GLU A 252 -21.97 23.15 37.24
CA GLU A 252 -21.57 23.87 36.02
C GLU A 252 -20.64 25.07 36.28
N ASN A 253 -20.65 25.65 37.49
CA ASN A 253 -19.84 26.83 37.80
C ASN A 253 -18.41 26.55 38.28
N ASN A 254 -17.98 25.28 38.37
CA ASN A 254 -16.65 24.91 38.90
C ASN A 254 -15.77 24.10 37.94
N ILE A 255 -16.15 24.01 36.65
CA ILE A 255 -15.40 23.25 35.64
C ILE A 255 -14.25 24.06 35.03
N LEU A 256 -14.33 25.40 35.05
CA LEU A 256 -13.34 26.30 34.43
C LEU A 256 -12.02 26.46 35.22
N LEU A 257 -11.94 25.97 36.47
CA LEU A 257 -10.77 26.14 37.33
C LEU A 257 -10.09 24.83 37.76
N LYS A 258 -10.51 23.67 37.25
CA LYS A 258 -9.77 22.43 37.52
C LYS A 258 -8.50 22.40 36.65
N PRO A 259 -7.32 22.12 37.24
CA PRO A 259 -6.08 22.01 36.47
C PRO A 259 -6.22 20.91 35.41
N TYR A 260 -5.83 21.21 34.16
CA TYR A 260 -5.95 20.38 32.95
C TYR A 260 -5.31 18.97 33.00
N LYS A 261 -4.81 18.52 34.15
CA LYS A 261 -4.09 17.25 34.30
C LYS A 261 -5.02 16.02 34.34
N ASP A 262 -6.31 16.19 34.66
CA ASP A 262 -7.28 15.08 34.79
C ASP A 262 -8.39 15.10 33.72
N LEU A 263 -8.32 16.00 32.74
CA LEU A 263 -9.26 16.02 31.62
C LEU A 263 -8.76 15.04 30.56
N ASP A 264 -9.41 13.88 30.47
CA ASP A 264 -9.22 12.97 29.33
C ASP A 264 -9.47 13.75 28.02
N PRO A 265 -8.57 13.65 27.03
CA PRO A 265 -8.76 14.32 25.76
C PRO A 265 -10.09 13.87 25.13
N PRO A 266 -10.78 14.77 24.41
CA PRO A 266 -12.07 14.45 23.81
C PRO A 266 -11.93 13.24 22.87
N LYS A 267 -12.68 12.18 23.17
CA LYS A 267 -12.71 10.96 22.37
C LYS A 267 -13.54 11.23 21.10
N ILE A 268 -12.85 11.51 20.00
CA ILE A 268 -13.49 11.64 18.69
C ILE A 268 -14.00 10.27 18.25
N GLN A 269 -15.32 10.09 18.19
CA GLN A 269 -15.95 8.90 17.63
C GLN A 269 -16.07 9.08 16.11
N VAL A 270 -15.33 8.27 15.35
CA VAL A 270 -15.48 8.23 13.90
C VAL A 270 -16.55 7.20 13.57
N PHE A 271 -17.72 7.68 13.15
CA PHE A 271 -18.80 6.82 12.68
C PHE A 271 -18.52 6.41 11.23
N TYR A 272 -18.28 5.12 11.03
CA TYR A 272 -18.21 4.54 9.70
C TYR A 272 -19.54 3.84 9.41
N PRO A 273 -20.09 3.97 8.18
CA PRO A 273 -21.25 3.20 7.75
C PRO A 273 -21.06 1.70 8.00
N ILE A 274 -22.10 1.03 8.49
CA ILE A 274 -22.05 -0.39 8.90
C ILE A 274 -21.63 -1.29 7.72
N GLU A 275 -22.08 -0.94 6.52
CA GLU A 275 -21.78 -1.68 5.28
C GLU A 275 -20.31 -1.56 4.88
N GLU A 276 -19.74 -0.35 4.90
CA GLU A 276 -18.33 -0.12 4.62
C GLU A 276 -17.44 -0.86 5.63
N ASN A 277 -17.84 -0.89 6.90
CA ASN A 277 -17.16 -1.66 7.93
C ASN A 277 -17.17 -3.16 7.65
N ARG A 278 -18.30 -3.73 7.18
CA ARG A 278 -18.38 -5.15 6.80
C ARG A 278 -17.43 -5.46 5.65
N ILE A 279 -17.43 -4.65 4.60
CA ILE A 279 -16.54 -4.81 3.45
C ILE A 279 -15.07 -4.70 3.90
N ALA A 280 -14.74 -3.70 4.72
CA ALA A 280 -13.39 -3.52 5.25
C ALA A 280 -12.95 -4.71 6.12
N GLN A 281 -13.86 -5.31 6.91
CA GLN A 281 -13.58 -6.50 7.70
C GLN A 281 -13.31 -7.73 6.81
N GLU A 282 -14.10 -7.94 5.77
CA GLU A 282 -13.87 -9.01 4.79
C GLU A 282 -12.54 -8.85 4.07
N ILE A 283 -12.20 -7.64 3.63
CA ILE A 283 -10.90 -7.34 3.02
C ILE A 283 -9.76 -7.65 3.99
N ARG A 284 -9.87 -7.24 5.27
CA ARG A 284 -8.86 -7.54 6.30
C ARG A 284 -8.73 -9.05 6.54
N LYS A 285 -9.84 -9.78 6.57
CA LYS A 285 -9.87 -11.23 6.73
C LYS A 285 -9.18 -11.92 5.55
N ASN A 286 -9.50 -11.53 4.33
CA ASN A 286 -8.92 -12.08 3.11
C ASN A 286 -7.41 -11.82 3.05
N ARG A 287 -6.96 -10.60 3.36
CA ARG A 287 -5.52 -10.26 3.45
C ARG A 287 -4.80 -11.10 4.51
N ARG A 288 -5.43 -11.33 5.67
CA ARG A 288 -4.87 -12.20 6.72
C ARG A 288 -4.71 -13.64 6.23
N LEU A 289 -5.73 -14.17 5.55
CA LEU A 289 -5.68 -15.53 4.99
C LEU A 289 -4.63 -15.67 3.90
N GLU A 290 -4.50 -14.67 3.02
CA GLU A 290 -3.47 -14.63 1.97
C GLU A 290 -2.06 -14.59 2.58
N MET A 291 -1.84 -13.74 3.58
CA MET A 291 -0.56 -13.69 4.31
C MET A 291 -0.21 -15.04 4.95
N ILE A 292 -1.18 -15.71 5.58
CA ILE A 292 -0.98 -17.04 6.18
C ILE A 292 -0.64 -18.07 5.10
N LYS A 293 -1.30 -18.01 3.94
CA LYS A 293 -1.02 -18.91 2.80
C LYS A 293 0.40 -18.71 2.28
N ASN A 294 0.87 -17.47 2.14
CA ASN A 294 2.22 -17.16 1.70
C ASN A 294 3.27 -17.66 2.70
N LEU A 295 3.07 -17.45 4.00
CA LEU A 295 3.96 -17.97 5.04
C LEU A 295 4.02 -19.51 5.05
N LYS A 296 2.89 -20.18 4.83
CA LYS A 296 2.86 -21.65 4.69
C LYS A 296 3.65 -22.10 3.46
N HIS A 297 3.52 -21.39 2.34
CA HIS A 297 4.26 -21.70 1.13
C HIS A 297 5.78 -21.51 1.32
N GLU A 298 6.22 -20.40 1.91
CA GLU A 298 7.63 -20.16 2.23
C GLU A 298 8.21 -21.24 3.16
N ARG A 299 7.45 -21.66 4.18
CA ARG A 299 7.85 -22.77 5.05
C ARG A 299 8.01 -24.07 4.28
N LEU A 300 7.09 -24.36 3.36
CA LEU A 300 7.16 -25.54 2.50
C LEU A 300 8.39 -25.50 1.60
N CYS A 301 8.68 -24.36 0.96
CA CYS A 301 9.89 -24.20 0.13
C CYS A 301 11.17 -24.44 0.94
N LYS A 302 11.25 -23.93 2.16
CA LYS A 302 12.41 -24.18 3.06
C LYS A 302 12.51 -25.64 3.49
N LEU A 303 11.38 -26.31 3.73
CA LEU A 303 11.37 -27.74 4.04
C LEU A 303 11.80 -28.59 2.85
N THR A 304 11.42 -28.21 1.63
CA THR A 304 11.87 -28.90 0.41
C THR A 304 13.36 -28.66 0.16
N GLU A 305 13.87 -27.45 0.42
CA GLU A 305 15.30 -27.15 0.36
C GLU A 305 16.08 -27.98 1.40
N LEU A 306 15.58 -28.03 2.64
CA LEU A 306 16.14 -28.86 3.69
C LEU A 306 16.14 -30.34 3.28
N PHE A 307 15.03 -30.83 2.72
CA PHE A 307 14.92 -32.19 2.20
C PHE A 307 15.97 -32.49 1.13
N HIS A 308 16.18 -31.61 0.15
CA HIS A 308 17.25 -31.78 -0.83
C HIS A 308 18.65 -31.72 -0.22
N SER A 309 18.84 -30.93 0.85
CA SER A 309 20.10 -30.89 1.60
C SER A 309 20.35 -32.10 2.50
N THR A 310 19.35 -32.98 2.73
CA THR A 310 19.52 -34.16 3.61
C THR A 310 20.63 -35.10 3.15
N SER A 311 20.94 -35.13 1.85
CA SER A 311 22.07 -35.91 1.31
C SER A 311 23.43 -35.46 1.85
N THR A 312 23.51 -34.22 2.35
CA THR A 312 24.72 -33.66 2.98
C THR A 312 24.77 -33.90 4.48
N PHE A 313 23.69 -34.39 5.08
CA PHE A 313 23.65 -34.59 6.53
C PHE A 313 24.56 -35.74 6.95
N VAL A 314 25.18 -35.56 8.10
CA VAL A 314 26.06 -36.56 8.70
C VAL A 314 25.20 -37.62 9.39
N THR A 315 25.29 -38.85 8.90
CA THR A 315 24.79 -40.07 9.52
C THR A 315 25.97 -40.87 10.08
N PHE A 316 25.71 -41.83 10.98
CA PHE A 316 26.78 -42.67 11.52
C PHE A 316 27.53 -43.47 10.44
N GLU A 317 26.87 -43.76 9.31
CA GLU A 317 27.45 -44.53 8.21
C GLU A 317 28.34 -43.68 7.29
N ASN A 318 28.05 -42.37 7.15
CA ASN A 318 28.80 -41.48 6.26
C ASN A 318 29.79 -40.56 7.01
N LEU A 319 29.89 -40.71 8.33
CA LEU A 319 30.68 -39.84 9.19
C LEU A 319 32.17 -39.88 8.84
N ASP A 320 32.74 -41.07 8.69
CA ASP A 320 34.17 -41.24 8.38
C ASP A 320 34.51 -40.68 6.98
N GLU A 321 33.67 -40.95 5.97
CA GLU A 321 33.84 -40.41 4.61
C GLU A 321 33.79 -38.88 4.59
N LYS A 322 32.90 -38.26 5.38
CA LYS A 322 32.81 -36.80 5.49
C LYS A 322 34.01 -36.20 6.24
N ILE A 323 34.54 -36.90 7.23
CA ILE A 323 35.76 -36.51 7.94
C ILE A 323 36.95 -36.53 6.98
N GLU A 324 37.14 -37.62 6.23
CA GLU A 324 38.21 -37.74 5.25
C GLU A 324 38.11 -36.65 4.17
N ASN A 325 36.95 -36.48 3.54
CA ASN A 325 36.71 -35.42 2.55
C ASN A 325 36.99 -34.01 3.10
N PHE A 326 36.67 -33.75 4.38
CA PHE A 326 36.95 -32.47 5.03
C PHE A 326 38.46 -32.24 5.20
N PHE A 327 39.22 -33.26 5.58
CA PHE A 327 40.67 -33.17 5.75
C PHE A 327 41.45 -33.19 4.43
N GLU A 328 40.92 -33.78 3.37
CA GLU A 328 41.54 -33.81 2.04
C GLU A 328 41.36 -32.51 1.26
N GLY A 329 40.18 -31.86 1.35
CA GLY A 329 39.81 -30.77 0.46
C GLY A 329 40.39 -29.40 0.81
N ILE A 330 40.68 -29.13 2.09
CA ILE A 330 41.18 -27.84 2.56
C ILE A 330 42.15 -28.12 3.72
N PRO A 331 43.40 -27.61 3.72
CA PRO A 331 44.22 -27.59 4.92
C PRO A 331 43.55 -26.63 5.91
N VAL A 332 42.60 -27.14 6.70
CA VAL A 332 41.96 -26.40 7.77
C VAL A 332 42.99 -26.29 8.88
N TYR A 333 43.77 -25.21 8.82
CA TYR A 333 44.50 -24.75 9.98
C TYR A 333 43.46 -24.36 11.02
N PHE A 334 43.16 -25.27 11.94
CA PHE A 334 42.47 -24.90 13.17
C PHE A 334 43.31 -23.81 13.81
N SER A 335 42.82 -22.58 13.74
CA SER A 335 43.41 -21.48 14.47
C SER A 335 43.28 -21.90 15.92
N GLY A 336 44.39 -22.26 16.57
CA GLY A 336 44.38 -22.55 18.01
C GLY A 336 43.70 -21.40 18.73
N TRP A 337 43.12 -21.66 19.91
CA TRP A 337 42.43 -20.63 20.70
C TRP A 337 43.26 -19.35 20.85
N ASP A 338 44.59 -19.48 20.89
CA ASP A 338 45.55 -18.38 20.96
C ASP A 338 45.61 -17.50 19.68
N ASN A 339 45.28 -18.04 18.50
CA ASN A 339 45.20 -17.29 17.24
C ASN A 339 43.84 -16.57 17.07
N LEU A 340 42.80 -17.01 17.80
CA LEU A 340 41.47 -16.37 17.82
C LEU A 340 41.44 -15.12 18.72
N ILE A 341 42.32 -15.05 19.72
CA ILE A 341 42.39 -13.95 20.68
C ILE A 341 43.28 -12.79 20.17
N ASN A 342 44.16 -13.02 19.20
CA ASN A 342 45.27 -12.10 18.85
C ASN A 342 45.21 -11.46 17.44
N MET A 343 44.04 -11.31 16.83
CA MET A 343 43.90 -10.60 15.53
C MET A 343 43.31 -9.18 15.74
N ASP A 344 43.89 -8.05 15.29
CA ASP A 344 44.96 -7.88 14.28
C ASP A 344 45.88 -6.64 14.40
N SER A 345 47.16 -6.88 14.07
CA SER A 345 47.84 -6.44 12.84
C SER A 345 49.00 -7.43 12.57
N GLU A 346 49.04 -8.26 11.52
CA GLU A 346 48.28 -8.18 10.27
C GLU A 346 47.97 -9.55 9.65
N GLY A 347 46.71 -9.97 9.73
CA GLY A 347 46.17 -10.84 8.68
C GLY A 347 44.66 -10.87 8.46
N LYS A 348 43.83 -10.54 9.46
CA LYS A 348 42.36 -10.38 9.42
C LYS A 348 41.47 -11.59 9.15
N LEU A 349 40.66 -11.93 10.16
CA LEU A 349 39.20 -11.70 10.14
C LEU A 349 38.64 -11.53 11.58
N LEU A 350 38.49 -10.28 12.04
CA LEU A 350 37.47 -9.93 13.04
C LEU A 350 36.40 -9.00 12.43
N PRO A 351 35.24 -9.53 12.00
CA PRO A 351 34.03 -8.72 11.83
C PRO A 351 33.45 -8.25 13.18
N GLN A 352 33.94 -8.77 14.30
CA GLN A 352 33.24 -8.65 15.58
C GLN A 352 33.38 -7.29 16.28
N PHE A 353 34.41 -6.47 16.03
CA PHE A 353 34.53 -5.23 16.81
C PHE A 353 33.46 -4.20 16.44
N TYR A 354 33.20 -4.01 15.13
CA TYR A 354 32.10 -3.19 14.66
C TYR A 354 30.75 -3.82 15.00
N ASP A 355 30.58 -5.14 14.84
CA ASP A 355 29.32 -5.82 15.19
C ASP A 355 29.03 -5.79 16.71
N ILE A 356 30.05 -5.87 17.57
CA ILE A 356 29.93 -5.77 19.02
C ILE A 356 29.62 -4.33 19.41
N GLN A 357 30.29 -3.34 18.83
CA GLN A 357 29.96 -1.94 19.07
C GLN A 357 28.56 -1.60 18.58
N ASP A 358 28.15 -2.07 17.41
CA ASP A 358 26.81 -1.89 16.86
C ASP A 358 25.75 -2.58 17.74
N ARG A 359 26.03 -3.78 18.26
CA ARG A 359 25.16 -4.42 19.26
C ARG A 359 25.09 -3.65 20.56
N GLN A 360 26.21 -3.16 21.08
CA GLN A 360 26.26 -2.37 22.31
C GLN A 360 25.48 -1.07 22.14
N ASN A 361 25.62 -0.41 20.99
CA ASN A 361 24.89 0.81 20.63
C ASN A 361 23.40 0.51 20.44
N SER A 362 23.03 -0.60 19.79
CA SER A 362 21.63 -1.03 19.66
C SER A 362 21.00 -1.31 21.02
N LEU A 363 21.68 -2.06 21.88
CA LEU A 363 21.22 -2.37 23.23
C LEU A 363 21.05 -1.10 24.06
N ARG A 364 22.01 -0.18 23.97
CA ARG A 364 21.95 1.11 24.68
C ARG A 364 20.78 1.96 24.20
N ASN A 365 20.57 2.08 22.88
CA ASN A 365 19.43 2.78 22.31
C ASN A 365 18.09 2.13 22.69
N GLU A 366 18.02 0.79 22.79
CA GLU A 366 16.83 0.08 23.26
C GLU A 366 16.53 0.35 24.75
N LEU A 367 17.56 0.33 25.60
CA LEU A 367 17.43 0.62 27.03
C LEU A 367 17.04 2.07 27.30
N GLU A 368 17.53 3.00 26.49
CA GLU A 368 17.20 4.43 26.55
C GLU A 368 15.87 4.76 25.82
N GLY A 369 15.25 3.79 25.14
CA GLY A 369 13.98 3.95 24.41
C GLY A 369 14.10 4.78 23.13
N THR A 370 15.31 5.03 22.64
CA THR A 370 15.60 5.80 21.42
C THR A 370 15.72 4.93 20.18
N ALA A 371 15.64 3.60 20.31
CA ALA A 371 15.64 2.67 19.18
C ALA A 371 14.41 2.88 18.26
N GLY A 372 14.57 3.73 17.25
CA GLY A 372 13.59 3.91 16.19
C GLY A 372 13.50 2.69 15.25
N PRO A 373 12.40 2.54 14.51
CA PRO A 373 12.11 1.36 13.66
C PRO A 373 13.12 1.08 12.54
N ASP A 374 14.03 2.03 12.28
CA ASP A 374 15.04 1.95 11.23
C ASP A 374 16.48 2.00 11.79
N GLY A 375 16.66 2.02 13.12
CA GLY A 375 17.98 2.15 13.77
C GLY A 375 18.69 3.49 13.52
N GLN A 376 18.04 4.45 12.86
CA GLN A 376 18.69 5.65 12.35
C GLN A 376 18.78 6.81 13.35
N ILE A 377 17.95 6.82 14.40
CA ILE A 377 17.94 7.86 15.42
C ILE A 377 18.60 7.28 16.67
N SER A 378 19.93 7.31 16.72
CA SER A 378 20.66 6.97 17.95
C SER A 378 20.62 8.15 18.92
N PHE A 379 20.76 7.87 20.21
CA PHE A 379 20.91 8.92 21.23
C PHE A 379 22.04 9.90 20.87
N GLU A 380 23.14 9.38 20.33
CA GLU A 380 24.28 10.17 19.87
C GLU A 380 23.90 11.18 18.77
N LYS A 381 23.06 10.80 17.81
CA LYS A 381 22.55 11.73 16.79
C LYS A 381 21.61 12.78 17.35
N VAL A 382 20.82 12.43 18.37
CA VAL A 382 19.97 13.41 19.07
C VAL A 382 20.82 14.43 19.82
N MET A 383 21.89 13.98 20.48
CA MET A 383 22.87 14.85 21.14
C MET A 383 23.66 15.70 20.15
N GLU A 384 24.06 15.13 19.00
CA GLU A 384 24.73 15.86 17.93
C GLU A 384 23.82 16.96 17.36
N TYR A 385 22.55 16.63 17.07
CA TYR A 385 21.56 17.61 16.63
C TYR A 385 21.34 18.72 17.67
N TYR A 386 21.26 18.35 18.96
CA TYR A 386 21.13 19.32 20.05
C TYR A 386 22.33 20.27 20.11
N ASN A 387 23.55 19.73 19.98
CA ASN A 387 24.78 20.51 19.99
C ASN A 387 24.89 21.42 18.75
N GLN A 388 24.54 20.92 17.56
CA GLN A 388 24.48 21.72 16.34
C GLN A 388 23.45 22.85 16.45
N LYS A 389 22.30 22.59 17.07
CA LYS A 389 21.28 23.62 17.31
C LYS A 389 21.75 24.67 18.33
N LYS A 390 22.48 24.24 19.37
CA LYS A 390 23.06 25.14 20.37
C LYS A 390 24.16 26.02 19.78
N SER A 391 24.99 25.49 18.88
CA SER A 391 26.06 26.25 18.23
C SER A 391 25.58 27.16 17.09
N SER A 392 24.44 26.84 16.47
CA SER A 392 23.83 27.66 15.41
C SER A 392 22.82 28.69 15.92
N ALA A 393 22.49 28.68 17.21
CA ALA A 393 21.71 29.75 17.82
C ALA A 393 22.57 31.03 17.81
N PRO A 394 22.12 32.12 17.15
CA PRO A 394 22.86 33.37 17.14
C PRO A 394 23.00 33.83 18.59
N GLU A 395 24.23 34.17 19.00
CA GLU A 395 24.49 34.76 20.31
C GLU A 395 23.65 36.04 20.42
N THR A 396 22.52 35.93 21.12
CA THR A 396 21.68 37.07 21.49
C THR A 396 22.57 37.99 22.31
N THR A 397 23.05 39.03 21.65
CA THR A 397 23.86 40.08 22.23
C THR A 397 22.96 40.75 23.27
N GLN A 398 23.24 40.51 24.54
CA GLN A 398 22.55 41.19 25.63
C GLN A 398 23.01 42.65 25.60
N GLU A 399 22.10 43.55 25.21
CA GLU A 399 22.23 45.01 25.40
C GLU A 399 22.02 45.39 26.87
#